data_AF-A0A8H5JNJ3-F1
#
_entry.id   AF-A0A8H5JNJ3-F1
#
_cell.length_a   1.000
_cell.length_b   1.000
_cell.length_c   1.000
_cell.angle_alpha   90.00
_cell.angle_beta   90.00
_cell.angle_gamma   90.00
#
_symmetry.space_group_name_H-M   'P 1'
#
loop_
_entity.id
_entity.type
_entity.pdbx_description
1 polymer ?
#
loop_
_entity_poly.entity_id
_entity_poly.type
_entity_poly.pdbx_seq_one_letter_code
_entity_poly.pdbx_strand_id
1 'polypeptide(L)'
;MISKVLRVRSEQTISLPLDYFIRHYTLNLLFVNQCESISAQAGTPLRTLIDSQIRDYIQAHGARENQILTQAMSSDTWRDTDFTPENNEILQQVLECGASNPPSWTQMSRIWAPISREGVKQKDSTDESRAPKEIRGASIGAETFLLPLSAITCLKGVSRFLRFICGIASKAPEVASYLISYLQLFDSRCRQLILGAGALPSAGLKNITATNLALAFQALSFISTLIPRICAFVGRHAPSGPTNEAINSRFEKVNHAFEKHKDAICRKLIEIMESRVVSYCKRAREIDWEGETAQDVRKYMVDLVGDTTRLYKAISKRMNKEVVLLIMESISTSYRDHLGKVFIEIVVKEESGRQCMVKDVEHLDGRLGKIPGFDGLGPYLMDIVKGKAI
;
A
#
# COMPACT_ATOMS: atom_id res chain seq x y z
N MET A 1 18.60 -44.73 -13.44
CA MET A 1 19.79 -43.84 -13.48
C MET A 1 19.39 -42.36 -13.40
N ILE A 2 18.43 -41.90 -14.21
CA ILE A 2 18.03 -40.48 -14.29
C ILE A 2 17.43 -39.92 -12.98
N SER A 3 16.60 -40.71 -12.27
CA SER A 3 16.03 -40.30 -10.98
C SER A 3 17.09 -40.07 -9.90
N LYS A 4 18.23 -40.77 -9.96
CA LYS A 4 19.35 -40.55 -9.02
C LYS A 4 20.04 -39.21 -9.30
N VAL A 5 20.22 -38.86 -10.58
CA VAL A 5 20.83 -37.58 -11.00
C VAL A 5 19.94 -36.39 -10.63
N LEU A 6 18.63 -36.49 -10.88
CA LEU A 6 17.66 -35.46 -10.49
C LEU A 6 17.59 -35.27 -8.97
N ARG A 7 17.76 -36.35 -8.20
CA ARG A 7 17.79 -36.29 -6.73
C ARG A 7 19.05 -35.61 -6.19
N VAL A 8 20.22 -35.82 -6.81
CA VAL A 8 21.46 -35.14 -6.42
C VAL A 8 21.42 -33.64 -6.75
N ARG A 9 20.66 -33.26 -7.79
CA ARG A 9 20.52 -31.87 -8.23
C ARG A 9 19.29 -31.16 -7.67
N SER A 10 18.59 -31.75 -6.70
CA SER A 10 17.34 -31.17 -6.16
C SER A 10 17.58 -29.77 -5.57
N GLU A 11 18.62 -29.59 -4.75
CA GLU A 11 18.95 -28.29 -4.16
C GLU A 11 19.27 -27.22 -5.21
N GLN A 12 20.05 -27.58 -6.24
CA GLN A 12 20.35 -26.69 -7.36
C GLN A 12 19.08 -26.32 -8.13
N THR A 13 18.18 -27.28 -8.32
CA THR A 13 16.91 -27.09 -9.04
C THR A 13 15.97 -26.13 -8.29
N ILE A 14 15.92 -26.24 -6.96
CA ILE A 14 15.13 -25.35 -6.08
C ILE A 14 15.63 -23.90 -6.12
N SER A 15 16.93 -23.71 -6.35
CA SER A 15 17.56 -22.38 -6.45
C SER A 15 17.38 -21.68 -7.80
N LEU A 16 16.86 -22.37 -8.82
CA LEU A 16 16.75 -21.80 -10.17
C LEU A 16 15.83 -20.57 -10.22
N PRO A 17 16.14 -19.57 -11.06
CA PRO A 17 15.18 -18.53 -11.39
C PRO A 17 13.92 -19.14 -12.04
N LEU A 18 12.79 -18.46 -11.88
CA LEU A 18 11.47 -19.02 -12.19
C LEU A 18 11.34 -19.49 -13.65
N ASP A 19 11.91 -18.76 -14.59
CA ASP A 19 11.93 -19.07 -16.02
C ASP A 19 12.69 -20.35 -16.35
N TYR A 20 13.86 -20.52 -15.73
CA TYR A 20 14.64 -21.76 -15.85
C TYR A 20 13.92 -22.93 -15.21
N PHE A 21 13.30 -22.72 -14.04
CA PHE A 21 12.58 -23.77 -13.35
C PHE A 21 11.35 -24.24 -14.14
N ILE A 22 10.56 -23.31 -14.69
CA ILE A 22 9.38 -23.67 -15.51
C ILE A 22 9.81 -24.52 -16.70
N ARG A 23 10.86 -24.11 -17.43
CA ARG A 23 11.38 -24.90 -18.56
C ARG A 23 11.91 -26.26 -18.13
N HIS A 24 12.64 -26.31 -17.02
CA HIS A 24 13.13 -27.56 -16.45
C HIS A 24 11.95 -28.51 -16.13
N TYR A 25 10.91 -28.01 -15.47
CA TYR A 25 9.71 -28.77 -15.16
C TYR A 25 9.00 -29.25 -16.42
N THR A 26 8.77 -28.36 -17.40
CA THR A 26 8.10 -28.71 -18.67
C THR A 26 8.89 -29.79 -19.42
N LEU A 27 10.22 -29.68 -19.49
CA LEU A 27 11.09 -30.68 -20.12
C LEU A 27 10.97 -32.06 -19.46
N ASN A 28 11.06 -32.10 -18.13
CA ASN A 28 10.96 -33.36 -17.39
C ASN A 28 9.56 -33.97 -17.53
N LEU A 29 8.51 -33.15 -17.52
CA LEU A 29 7.14 -33.62 -17.72
C LEU A 29 6.93 -34.21 -19.12
N LEU A 30 7.43 -33.53 -20.17
CA LEU A 30 7.38 -34.07 -21.54
C LEU A 30 8.16 -35.38 -21.66
N PHE A 31 9.33 -35.46 -21.04
CA PHE A 31 10.14 -36.68 -21.02
C PHE A 31 9.43 -37.84 -20.34
N VAL A 32 8.78 -37.61 -19.20
CA VAL A 32 7.95 -38.63 -18.52
C VAL A 32 6.82 -39.08 -19.43
N ASN A 33 6.06 -38.15 -20.01
CA ASN A 33 4.93 -38.49 -20.86
C ASN A 33 5.35 -39.32 -22.08
N GLN A 34 6.50 -39.01 -22.69
CA GLN A 34 7.06 -39.78 -23.79
C GLN A 34 7.51 -41.18 -23.34
N CYS A 35 8.18 -41.30 -22.19
CA CYS A 35 8.53 -42.59 -21.62
C CYS A 35 7.28 -43.46 -21.37
N GLU A 36 6.22 -42.89 -20.78
CA GLU A 36 4.96 -43.60 -20.51
C GLU A 36 4.27 -44.05 -21.80
N SER A 37 4.25 -43.19 -22.83
CA SER A 37 3.69 -43.52 -24.14
C SER A 37 4.44 -44.66 -24.85
N ILE A 38 5.76 -44.76 -24.69
CA ILE A 38 6.58 -45.79 -25.34
C ILE A 38 6.56 -47.10 -24.55
N SER A 39 6.65 -47.02 -23.22
CA SER A 39 6.78 -48.19 -22.34
C SER A 39 5.45 -48.84 -21.95
N ALA A 40 4.31 -48.16 -22.18
CA ALA A 40 2.99 -48.56 -21.69
C ALA A 40 2.92 -48.83 -20.17
N GLN A 41 3.93 -48.38 -19.41
CA GLN A 41 4.01 -48.48 -17.96
C GLN A 41 4.04 -47.07 -17.37
N ALA A 42 3.35 -46.88 -16.26
CA ALA A 42 3.39 -45.61 -15.54
C ALA A 42 4.81 -45.36 -15.00
N GLY A 43 5.39 -44.21 -15.32
CA GLY A 43 6.71 -43.77 -14.86
C GLY A 43 6.67 -43.27 -13.42
N THR A 44 5.95 -43.95 -12.54
CA THR A 44 5.58 -43.51 -11.18
C THR A 44 6.75 -42.98 -10.36
N PRO A 45 7.94 -43.62 -10.34
CA PRO A 45 9.08 -43.11 -9.54
C PRO A 45 9.58 -41.74 -10.02
N LEU A 46 9.57 -41.48 -11.33
CA LEU A 46 10.03 -40.22 -11.90
C LEU A 46 8.97 -39.13 -11.74
N ARG A 47 7.69 -39.47 -11.91
CA ARG A 47 6.57 -38.56 -11.67
C ARG A 47 6.52 -38.10 -10.20
N THR A 48 6.65 -39.03 -9.26
CA THR A 48 6.71 -38.71 -7.82
C THR A 48 7.89 -37.80 -7.48
N LEU A 49 9.05 -37.99 -8.12
CA LEU A 49 10.22 -37.13 -7.94
C LEU A 49 10.00 -35.72 -8.49
N ILE A 50 9.39 -35.59 -9.67
CA ILE A 50 9.07 -34.28 -10.26
C ILE A 50 8.02 -33.56 -9.39
N ASP A 51 7.03 -34.30 -8.90
CA ASP A 51 5.99 -33.77 -8.00
C ASP A 51 6.59 -33.32 -6.66
N SER A 52 7.60 -34.00 -6.11
CA SER A 52 8.31 -33.51 -4.93
C SER A 52 9.14 -32.27 -5.23
N GLN A 53 9.90 -32.27 -6.34
CA GLN A 53 10.72 -31.13 -6.73
C GLN A 53 9.88 -29.85 -6.92
N ILE A 54 8.70 -29.95 -7.52
CA ILE A 54 7.85 -28.77 -7.68
C ILE A 54 7.24 -28.30 -6.37
N ARG A 55 6.83 -29.20 -5.47
CA ARG A 55 6.37 -28.78 -4.14
C ARG A 55 7.47 -28.02 -3.39
N ASP A 56 8.69 -28.56 -3.41
CA ASP A 56 9.85 -27.92 -2.76
C ASP A 56 10.16 -26.57 -3.40
N TYR A 57 10.08 -26.46 -4.73
CA TYR A 57 10.26 -25.19 -5.43
C TYR A 57 9.16 -24.17 -5.09
N ILE A 58 7.89 -24.58 -5.02
CA ILE A 58 6.78 -23.69 -4.64
C ILE A 58 7.02 -23.11 -3.25
N GLN A 59 7.41 -23.95 -2.28
CA GLN A 59 7.72 -23.52 -0.92
C GLN A 59 8.91 -22.55 -0.89
N ALA A 60 10.01 -22.91 -1.58
CA ALA A 60 11.20 -22.06 -1.65
C ALA A 60 10.93 -20.73 -2.35
N HIS A 61 10.12 -20.73 -3.42
CA HIS A 61 9.69 -19.53 -4.12
C HIS A 61 8.88 -18.62 -3.19
N GLY A 62 7.89 -19.18 -2.48
CA GLY A 62 7.10 -18.44 -1.50
C GLY A 62 7.96 -17.82 -0.39
N ALA A 63 8.91 -18.59 0.17
CA ALA A 63 9.85 -18.11 1.18
C ALA A 63 10.74 -16.98 0.65
N ARG A 64 11.27 -17.12 -0.57
CA ARG A 64 12.13 -16.12 -1.22
C ARG A 64 11.38 -14.81 -1.46
N GLU A 65 10.18 -14.87 -2.02
CA GLU A 65 9.37 -13.66 -2.26
C GLU A 65 8.98 -12.98 -0.93
N ASN A 66 8.59 -13.75 0.10
CA ASN A 66 8.31 -13.22 1.43
C ASN A 66 9.53 -12.53 2.06
N GLN A 67 10.72 -13.10 1.90
CA GLN A 67 11.96 -12.51 2.39
C GLN A 67 12.28 -11.20 1.66
N ILE A 68 12.20 -11.18 0.33
CA ILE A 68 12.41 -9.99 -0.50
C ILE A 68 11.45 -8.88 -0.06
N LEU A 69 10.16 -9.20 0.06
CA LEU A 69 9.15 -8.24 0.49
C LEU A 69 9.45 -7.72 1.89
N THR A 70 9.74 -8.60 2.85
CA THR A 70 10.03 -8.23 4.22
C THR A 70 11.24 -7.29 4.32
N GLN A 71 12.31 -7.60 3.59
CA GLN A 71 13.53 -6.79 3.59
C GLN A 71 13.29 -5.41 2.96
N ALA A 72 12.57 -5.36 1.83
CA ALA A 72 12.20 -4.11 1.19
C ALA A 72 11.33 -3.25 2.12
N MET A 73 10.31 -3.83 2.76
CA MET A 73 9.44 -3.11 3.68
C MET A 73 10.15 -2.61 4.93
N SER A 74 11.09 -3.38 5.46
CA SER A 74 11.85 -2.98 6.66
C SER A 74 12.81 -1.82 6.38
N SER A 75 13.31 -1.70 5.15
CA SER A 75 14.22 -0.62 4.73
C SER A 75 13.50 0.56 4.08
N ASP A 76 12.19 0.48 3.88
CA ASP A 76 11.41 1.52 3.22
C ASP A 76 11.25 2.75 4.12
N THR A 77 11.56 3.92 3.55
CA THR A 77 11.40 5.21 4.23
C THR A 77 9.99 5.79 4.07
N TRP A 78 9.09 5.08 3.37
CA TRP A 78 7.70 5.46 3.13
C TRP A 78 7.60 6.83 2.48
N ARG A 79 8.27 6.97 1.33
CA ARG A 79 8.27 8.17 0.49
C ARG A 79 7.79 7.84 -0.92
N ASP A 80 7.43 8.90 -1.65
CA ASP A 80 7.12 8.81 -3.08
C ASP A 80 8.29 8.18 -3.83
N THR A 81 8.04 7.04 -4.46
CA THR A 81 9.02 6.35 -5.30
C THR A 81 8.59 6.47 -6.75
N ASP A 82 9.54 6.80 -7.63
CA ASP A 82 9.28 6.92 -9.07
C ASP A 82 8.83 5.58 -9.65
N PHE A 83 7.65 5.58 -10.26
CA PHE A 83 7.10 4.40 -10.91
C PHE A 83 7.71 4.27 -12.32
N THR A 84 8.75 3.44 -12.42
CA THR A 84 9.52 3.25 -13.65
C THR A 84 8.68 2.63 -14.78
N PRO A 85 9.08 2.79 -16.06
CA PRO A 85 8.40 2.15 -17.18
C PRO A 85 8.31 0.63 -17.05
N GLU A 86 9.33 0.00 -16.48
CA GLU A 86 9.34 -1.45 -16.18
C GLU A 86 8.25 -1.82 -15.16
N ASN A 87 8.08 -1.01 -14.11
CA ASN A 87 7.00 -1.23 -13.15
C ASN A 87 5.62 -1.07 -13.80
N ASN A 88 5.49 -0.12 -14.75
CA ASN A 88 4.26 0.07 -15.50
C ASN A 88 3.97 -1.10 -16.44
N GLU A 89 4.98 -1.66 -17.10
CA GLU A 89 4.81 -2.87 -17.91
C GLU A 89 4.30 -4.04 -17.04
N ILE A 90 4.89 -4.24 -15.86
CA ILE A 90 4.42 -5.25 -14.90
C ILE A 90 2.96 -4.98 -14.50
N LEU A 91 2.61 -3.74 -14.20
CA LEU A 91 1.25 -3.36 -13.85
C LEU A 91 0.26 -3.67 -14.98
N GLN A 92 0.56 -3.27 -16.23
CA GLN A 92 -0.32 -3.55 -17.37
C GLN A 92 -0.52 -5.06 -17.56
N GLN A 93 0.54 -5.86 -17.46
CA GLN A 93 0.43 -7.32 -17.53
C GLN A 93 -0.51 -7.88 -16.43
N VAL A 94 -0.44 -7.35 -15.20
CA VAL A 94 -1.33 -7.76 -14.09
C VAL A 94 -2.77 -7.28 -14.30
N LEU A 95 -2.99 -6.11 -14.90
CA LEU A 95 -4.34 -5.61 -15.20
C LEU A 95 -5.02 -6.43 -16.30
N GLU A 96 -4.26 -6.84 -17.32
CA GLU A 96 -4.73 -7.62 -18.46
C GLU A 96 -4.88 -9.13 -18.14
N CYS A 97 -4.14 -9.64 -17.15
CA CYS A 97 -4.10 -11.08 -16.87
C CYS A 97 -5.47 -11.67 -16.52
N GLY A 98 -6.40 -10.86 -15.98
CA GLY A 98 -7.74 -11.32 -15.69
C GLY A 98 -8.47 -11.90 -16.92
N ALA A 99 -8.24 -11.32 -18.10
CA ALA A 99 -8.93 -11.70 -19.33
C ALA A 99 -8.14 -12.71 -20.19
N SER A 100 -6.83 -12.51 -20.33
CA SER A 100 -5.97 -13.35 -21.17
C SER A 100 -4.60 -13.54 -20.54
N ASN A 101 -3.83 -14.53 -20.99
CA ASN A 101 -2.48 -14.72 -20.48
C ASN A 101 -1.53 -13.78 -21.24
N PRO A 102 -0.77 -12.90 -20.55
CA PRO A 102 0.21 -12.05 -21.19
C PRO A 102 1.17 -12.87 -22.07
N PRO A 103 1.45 -12.44 -23.31
CA PRO A 103 2.34 -13.18 -24.21
C PRO A 103 3.73 -13.43 -23.61
N SER A 104 4.26 -12.46 -22.85
CA SER A 104 5.54 -12.58 -22.15
C SER A 104 5.56 -13.72 -21.12
N TRP A 105 4.43 -14.04 -20.50
CA TRP A 105 4.33 -15.12 -19.51
C TRP A 105 4.21 -16.48 -20.19
N THR A 106 3.45 -16.58 -21.29
CA THR A 106 3.30 -17.84 -22.03
C THR A 106 4.56 -18.24 -22.80
N GLN A 107 5.41 -17.29 -23.19
CA GLN A 107 6.71 -17.58 -23.81
C GLN A 107 7.68 -18.28 -22.84
N MET A 108 7.47 -18.14 -21.53
CA MET A 108 8.35 -18.70 -20.51
C MET A 108 8.35 -20.24 -20.51
N SER A 109 7.22 -20.87 -20.85
CA SER A 109 7.10 -22.33 -20.99
C SER A 109 7.59 -22.86 -22.34
N ARG A 110 7.98 -22.00 -23.29
CA ARG A 110 8.56 -22.42 -24.58
C ARG A 110 10.01 -22.85 -24.40
N ILE A 111 10.20 -24.16 -24.27
CA ILE A 111 11.50 -24.82 -24.05
C ILE A 111 12.57 -24.38 -25.05
N TRP A 112 12.22 -24.29 -26.33
CA TRP A 112 13.15 -24.02 -27.44
C TRP A 112 13.35 -22.54 -27.78
N ALA A 113 12.58 -21.63 -27.16
CA ALA A 113 12.76 -20.20 -27.39
C ALA A 113 14.00 -19.69 -26.62
N PRO A 114 14.74 -18.68 -27.11
CA PRO A 114 15.77 -18.05 -26.29
C PRO A 114 15.15 -17.57 -24.97
N ILE A 115 15.83 -17.75 -23.85
CA ILE A 115 15.46 -17.02 -22.64
C ILE A 115 15.85 -15.57 -22.95
N SER A 116 14.86 -14.71 -23.16
CA SER A 116 15.09 -13.27 -23.12
C SER A 116 15.64 -12.97 -21.74
N ARG A 117 16.97 -12.91 -21.62
CA ARG A 117 17.59 -12.23 -20.50
C ARG A 117 17.02 -10.82 -20.61
N GLU A 118 16.18 -10.43 -19.67
CA GLU A 118 16.07 -9.02 -19.32
C GLU A 118 17.50 -8.62 -18.99
N GLY A 119 18.22 -8.17 -20.02
CA GLY A 119 19.56 -7.68 -19.86
C GLY A 119 19.42 -6.58 -18.83
N VAL A 120 20.22 -6.68 -17.78
CA VAL A 120 20.72 -5.52 -17.08
C VAL A 120 21.30 -4.64 -18.18
N LYS A 121 20.47 -3.77 -18.76
CA LYS A 121 20.97 -2.63 -19.51
C LYS A 121 21.61 -1.80 -18.44
N GLN A 122 22.91 -2.01 -18.27
CA GLN A 122 23.81 -1.08 -17.64
C GLN A 122 23.68 0.19 -18.48
N LYS A 123 22.72 1.04 -18.12
CA LYS A 123 22.71 2.42 -18.56
C LYS A 123 23.86 3.05 -17.82
N ASP A 124 25.01 3.11 -18.49
CA ASP A 124 25.91 4.23 -18.28
C ASP A 124 25.07 5.49 -18.48
N SER A 125 24.67 6.09 -17.36
CA SER A 125 24.09 7.42 -17.36
C SER A 125 25.27 8.36 -17.27
N THR A 126 25.80 8.69 -18.44
CA THR A 126 26.50 9.95 -18.63
C THR A 126 25.52 11.07 -18.27
N ASP A 127 26.03 11.96 -17.44
CA ASP A 127 25.37 13.08 -16.80
C ASP A 127 24.80 14.04 -17.86
N GLU A 128 23.49 14.30 -17.80
CA GLU A 128 22.88 15.48 -18.43
C GLU A 128 21.78 16.04 -17.52
N SER A 129 22.12 17.16 -16.90
CA SER A 129 21.25 18.21 -16.35
C SER A 129 19.77 18.13 -16.77
N ARG A 130 18.86 17.93 -15.81
CA ARG A 130 17.43 18.23 -15.98
C ARG A 130 16.79 18.60 -14.65
N ALA A 131 15.95 19.64 -14.70
CA ALA A 131 15.03 20.11 -13.66
C ALA A 131 14.37 18.96 -12.87
N PRO A 132 13.89 19.19 -11.63
CA PRO A 132 13.32 18.13 -10.78
C PRO A 132 12.25 17.36 -11.56
N LYS A 133 12.56 16.11 -11.94
CA LYS A 133 11.60 15.22 -12.59
C LYS A 133 10.45 15.00 -11.62
N GLU A 134 9.25 15.38 -12.03
CA GLU A 134 8.04 14.99 -11.30
C GLU A 134 8.02 13.47 -11.14
N ILE A 135 7.75 13.02 -9.92
CA ILE A 135 7.71 11.60 -9.57
C ILE A 135 6.50 10.99 -10.29
N ARG A 136 6.74 9.98 -11.13
CA ARG A 136 5.67 9.31 -11.87
C ARG A 136 4.89 8.38 -10.95
N GLY A 137 3.57 8.47 -11.01
CA GLY A 137 2.66 7.54 -10.33
C GLY A 137 2.29 6.34 -11.20
N ALA A 138 1.74 5.30 -10.57
CA ALA A 138 1.09 4.19 -11.24
C ALA A 138 -0.35 4.58 -11.60
N SER A 139 -0.78 4.41 -12.85
CA SER A 139 -2.15 4.76 -13.25
C SER A 139 -3.00 3.51 -13.49
N ILE A 140 -4.18 3.48 -12.87
CA ILE A 140 -5.21 2.44 -13.09
C ILE A 140 -6.51 3.15 -13.44
N GLY A 141 -6.95 3.02 -14.70
CA GLY A 141 -8.10 3.79 -15.20
C GLY A 141 -7.83 5.30 -15.13
N ALA A 142 -8.69 6.04 -14.43
CA ALA A 142 -8.55 7.48 -14.23
C ALA A 142 -7.73 7.86 -12.97
N GLU A 143 -7.41 6.88 -12.12
CA GLU A 143 -6.74 7.13 -10.84
C GLU A 143 -5.22 6.99 -10.97
N THR A 144 -4.48 7.87 -10.29
CA THR A 144 -3.01 7.83 -10.22
C THR A 144 -2.54 7.63 -8.79
N PHE A 145 -1.68 6.64 -8.59
CA PHE A 145 -1.16 6.20 -7.30
C PHE A 145 0.31 6.60 -7.16
N LEU A 146 0.63 7.38 -6.12
CA LEU A 146 1.99 7.62 -5.67
C LEU A 146 2.35 6.54 -4.65
N LEU A 147 3.35 5.73 -4.95
CA LEU A 147 3.60 4.50 -4.23
C LEU A 147 4.93 4.52 -3.47
N PRO A 148 4.99 3.93 -2.26
CA PRO A 148 6.25 3.61 -1.63
C PRO A 148 6.90 2.38 -2.29
N LEU A 149 8.20 2.20 -2.10
CA LEU A 149 8.97 1.06 -2.65
C LEU A 149 8.36 -0.29 -2.26
N SER A 150 7.79 -0.38 -1.06
CA SER A 150 7.09 -1.55 -0.55
C SER A 150 5.95 -2.01 -1.45
N ALA A 151 5.13 -1.08 -1.95
CA ALA A 151 3.99 -1.41 -2.81
C ALA A 151 4.46 -1.87 -4.19
N ILE A 152 5.51 -1.24 -4.73
CA ILE A 152 6.14 -1.64 -6.00
C ILE A 152 6.76 -3.03 -5.88
N THR A 153 7.41 -3.33 -4.75
CA THR A 153 7.98 -4.64 -4.48
C THR A 153 6.89 -5.71 -4.36
N CYS A 154 5.79 -5.37 -3.68
CA CYS A 154 4.60 -6.23 -3.61
C CYS A 154 4.05 -6.56 -5.00
N LEU A 155 3.87 -5.55 -5.88
CA LEU A 155 3.45 -5.76 -7.28
C LEU A 155 4.39 -6.72 -8.03
N LYS A 156 5.70 -6.57 -7.87
CA LYS A 156 6.69 -7.45 -8.51
C LYS A 156 6.56 -8.89 -8.03
N GLY A 157 6.38 -9.11 -6.73
CA GLY A 157 6.14 -10.44 -6.16
C GLY A 157 4.84 -11.05 -6.68
N VAL A 158 3.74 -10.28 -6.67
CA VAL A 158 2.45 -10.68 -7.26
C VAL A 158 2.64 -11.15 -8.70
N SER A 159 3.31 -10.35 -9.54
CA SER A 159 3.60 -10.73 -10.94
C SER A 159 4.36 -12.05 -11.06
N ARG A 160 5.35 -12.31 -10.21
CA ARG A 160 6.10 -13.58 -10.21
C ARG A 160 5.22 -14.78 -9.85
N PHE A 161 4.33 -14.65 -8.86
CA PHE A 161 3.35 -15.70 -8.55
C PHE A 161 2.39 -15.95 -9.72
N LEU A 162 1.88 -14.90 -10.38
CA LEU A 162 0.99 -15.05 -11.54
C LEU A 162 1.71 -15.69 -12.73
N ARG A 163 2.97 -15.33 -12.99
CA ARG A 163 3.84 -15.98 -13.98
C ARG A 163 4.05 -17.46 -13.68
N PHE A 164 4.22 -17.81 -12.40
CA PHE A 164 4.35 -19.21 -11.97
C PHE A 164 3.06 -19.98 -12.28
N ILE A 165 1.90 -19.47 -11.86
CA ILE A 165 0.60 -20.06 -12.16
C ILE A 165 0.39 -20.22 -13.68
N CYS A 166 0.76 -19.21 -14.48
CA CYS A 166 0.66 -19.27 -15.94
C CYS A 166 1.50 -20.41 -16.52
N GLY A 167 2.73 -20.60 -16.04
CA GLY A 167 3.65 -21.60 -16.60
C GLY A 167 3.37 -23.03 -16.11
N ILE A 168 2.78 -23.20 -14.92
CA ILE A 168 2.46 -24.51 -14.35
C ILE A 168 1.05 -24.50 -13.75
N ALA A 169 0.05 -24.47 -14.64
CA ALA A 169 -1.37 -24.39 -14.28
C ALA A 169 -1.84 -25.56 -13.38
N SER A 170 -1.24 -26.74 -13.51
CA SER A 170 -1.54 -27.91 -12.65
C SER A 170 -1.26 -27.67 -11.16
N LYS A 171 -0.44 -26.66 -10.83
CA LYS A 171 -0.10 -26.25 -9.47
C LYS A 171 -0.71 -24.91 -9.07
N ALA A 172 -1.63 -24.37 -9.86
CA ALA A 172 -2.26 -23.08 -9.59
C ALA A 172 -2.86 -22.96 -8.16
N PRO A 173 -3.59 -23.95 -7.61
CA PRO A 173 -4.14 -23.85 -6.25
C PRO A 173 -3.08 -23.74 -5.15
N GLU A 174 -1.99 -24.50 -5.29
CA GLU A 174 -0.87 -24.50 -4.34
C GLU A 174 -0.16 -23.13 -4.38
N VAL A 175 0.18 -22.64 -5.58
CA VAL A 175 0.85 -21.34 -5.76
C VAL A 175 -0.05 -20.18 -5.33
N ALA A 176 -1.36 -20.22 -5.63
CA ALA A 176 -2.31 -19.22 -5.19
C ALA A 176 -2.39 -19.11 -3.66
N SER A 177 -2.24 -20.23 -2.94
CA SER A 177 -2.19 -20.22 -1.49
C SER A 177 -0.99 -19.44 -0.94
N TYR A 178 0.18 -19.55 -1.58
CA TYR A 178 1.36 -18.75 -1.23
C TYR A 178 1.19 -17.28 -1.61
N LEU A 179 0.56 -16.97 -2.75
CA LEU A 179 0.23 -15.60 -3.14
C LEU A 179 -0.71 -14.94 -2.13
N ILE A 180 -1.72 -15.65 -1.63
CA ILE A 180 -2.61 -15.18 -0.56
C ILE A 180 -1.79 -14.87 0.70
N SER A 181 -0.92 -15.79 1.12
CA SER A 181 -0.05 -15.58 2.30
C SER A 181 0.91 -14.41 2.11
N TYR A 182 1.40 -14.18 0.89
CA TYR A 182 2.23 -13.03 0.54
C TYR A 182 1.49 -11.70 0.70
N LEU A 183 0.24 -11.62 0.23
CA LEU A 183 -0.62 -10.44 0.41
C LEU A 183 -0.98 -10.20 1.88
N GLN A 184 -1.23 -11.28 2.64
CA GLN A 184 -1.44 -11.20 4.10
C GLN A 184 -0.19 -10.68 4.84
N LEU A 185 1.00 -11.14 4.42
CA LEU A 185 2.26 -10.67 4.96
C LEU A 185 2.46 -9.17 4.69
N PHE A 186 2.18 -8.71 3.47
CA PHE A 186 2.24 -7.29 3.11
C PHE A 186 1.40 -6.43 4.05
N ASP A 187 0.14 -6.81 4.25
CA ASP A 187 -0.80 -6.08 5.10
C ASP A 187 -0.42 -6.11 6.59
N SER A 188 -0.03 -7.28 7.10
CA SER A 188 0.47 -7.43 8.48
C SER A 188 1.70 -6.57 8.73
N ARG A 189 2.69 -6.60 7.82
CA ARG A 189 3.90 -5.77 7.93
C ARG A 189 3.60 -4.29 7.80
N CYS A 190 2.70 -3.90 6.90
CA CYS A 190 2.29 -2.50 6.76
C CYS A 190 1.66 -1.99 8.07
N ARG A 191 0.80 -2.78 8.74
CA ARG A 191 0.26 -2.42 10.07
C ARG A 191 1.36 -2.23 11.08
N GLN A 192 2.28 -3.20 11.19
CA GLN A 192 3.37 -3.18 12.16
C GLN A 192 4.29 -1.96 11.97
N LEU A 193 4.66 -1.66 10.72
CA LEU A 193 5.61 -0.60 10.40
C LEU A 193 5.00 0.78 10.59
N ILE A 194 3.74 0.97 10.19
CA ILE A 194 3.09 2.28 10.17
C ILE A 194 2.27 2.53 11.44
N LEU A 195 1.28 1.70 11.74
CA LEU A 195 0.42 1.87 12.92
C LEU A 195 1.14 1.45 14.21
N GLY A 196 1.95 0.40 14.15
CA GLY A 196 2.79 -0.07 15.25
C GLY A 196 4.11 0.69 15.40
N ALA A 197 4.35 1.73 14.60
CA ALA A 197 5.57 2.53 14.57
C ALA A 197 6.88 1.72 14.39
N GLY A 198 6.80 0.51 13.84
CA GLY A 198 7.97 -0.34 13.59
C GLY A 198 8.95 0.24 12.58
N ALA A 199 8.51 1.17 11.73
CA ALA A 199 9.38 1.87 10.76
C ALA A 199 10.36 2.86 11.43
N LEU A 200 10.12 3.27 12.68
CA LEU A 200 11.05 4.14 13.40
C LEU A 200 12.43 3.47 13.59
N PRO A 201 12.53 2.30 14.25
CA PRO A 201 13.81 1.61 14.39
C PRO A 201 14.28 0.92 13.10
N SER A 202 13.37 0.38 12.28
CA SER A 202 13.78 -0.45 11.12
C SER A 202 14.24 0.38 9.91
N ALA A 203 13.58 1.50 9.62
CA ALA A 203 13.90 2.37 8.49
C ALA A 203 14.58 3.69 8.92
N GLY A 204 14.87 3.87 10.21
CA GLY A 204 15.52 5.07 10.73
C GLY A 204 14.64 6.33 10.69
N LEU A 205 13.31 6.17 10.67
CA LEU A 205 12.40 7.32 10.71
C LEU A 205 12.37 7.93 12.10
N LYS A 206 12.42 9.27 12.19
CA LYS A 206 12.30 9.97 13.48
C LYS A 206 10.89 9.91 14.04
N ASN A 207 9.89 10.06 13.17
CA ASN A 207 8.46 10.07 13.51
C ASN A 207 7.63 9.45 12.37
N ILE A 208 6.49 8.84 12.69
CA ILE A 208 5.49 8.48 11.70
C ILE A 208 4.65 9.71 11.39
N THR A 209 4.68 10.17 10.14
CA THR A 209 3.99 11.40 9.72
C THR A 209 2.64 11.08 9.07
N ALA A 210 1.77 12.10 8.93
CA ALA A 210 0.55 12.00 8.13
C ALA A 210 0.81 11.56 6.68
N THR A 211 1.96 11.97 6.12
CA THR A 211 2.38 11.53 4.78
C THR A 211 2.65 10.03 4.74
N ASN A 212 3.26 9.46 5.77
CA ASN A 212 3.54 8.02 5.85
C ASN A 212 2.22 7.23 5.93
N LEU A 213 1.28 7.70 6.76
CA LEU A 213 -0.07 7.12 6.87
C LEU A 213 -0.82 7.18 5.54
N ALA A 214 -0.77 8.32 4.85
CA ALA A 214 -1.42 8.50 3.56
C ALA A 214 -0.78 7.63 2.46
N LEU A 215 0.54 7.43 2.47
CA LEU A 215 1.23 6.50 1.56
C LEU A 215 0.88 5.04 1.85
N ALA A 216 0.75 4.67 3.12
CA ALA A 216 0.30 3.33 3.49
C ALA A 216 -1.14 3.07 3.01
N PHE A 217 -2.04 4.04 3.18
CA PHE A 217 -3.39 3.98 2.62
C PHE A 217 -3.35 3.79 1.10
N GLN A 218 -2.53 4.57 0.39
CA GLN A 218 -2.41 4.52 -1.05
C GLN A 218 -1.84 3.17 -1.54
N ALA A 219 -0.86 2.62 -0.83
CA ALA A 219 -0.31 1.31 -1.10
C ALA A 219 -1.36 0.18 -0.93
N LEU A 220 -2.16 0.23 0.13
CA LEU A 220 -3.24 -0.74 0.37
C LEU A 220 -4.33 -0.64 -0.69
N SER A 221 -4.77 0.58 -1.02
CA SER A 221 -5.76 0.84 -2.07
C SER A 221 -5.28 0.34 -3.42
N PHE A 222 -4.02 0.61 -3.78
CA PHE A 222 -3.43 0.12 -5.02
C PHE A 222 -3.45 -1.40 -5.11
N ILE A 223 -2.94 -2.13 -4.11
CA ILE A 223 -2.94 -3.60 -4.16
C ILE A 223 -4.38 -4.16 -4.12
N SER A 224 -5.28 -3.56 -3.34
CA SER A 224 -6.71 -3.93 -3.30
C SER A 224 -7.38 -3.85 -4.68
N THR A 225 -7.10 -2.81 -5.47
CA THR A 225 -7.64 -2.68 -6.84
C THR A 225 -7.17 -3.79 -7.79
N LEU A 226 -6.04 -4.44 -7.51
CA LEU A 226 -5.51 -5.54 -8.32
C LEU A 226 -6.12 -6.89 -7.94
N ILE A 227 -6.63 -7.06 -6.71
CA ILE A 227 -7.16 -8.34 -6.21
C ILE A 227 -8.21 -8.94 -7.14
N PRO A 228 -9.22 -8.19 -7.65
CA PRO A 228 -10.20 -8.78 -8.58
C PRO A 228 -9.59 -9.36 -9.86
N ARG A 229 -8.54 -8.71 -10.41
CA ARG A 229 -7.83 -9.20 -11.61
C ARG A 229 -7.00 -10.45 -11.30
N ILE A 230 -6.37 -10.47 -10.13
CA ILE A 230 -5.65 -11.63 -9.59
C ILE A 230 -6.60 -12.82 -9.42
N CYS A 231 -7.76 -12.62 -8.77
CA CYS A 231 -8.77 -13.65 -8.56
C CYS A 231 -9.27 -14.23 -9.89
N ALA A 232 -9.62 -13.36 -10.85
CA ALA A 232 -10.08 -13.79 -12.17
C ALA A 232 -9.01 -14.65 -12.88
N PHE A 233 -7.75 -14.23 -12.83
CA PHE A 233 -6.65 -15.00 -13.42
C PHE A 233 -6.45 -16.36 -12.74
N VAL A 234 -6.45 -16.42 -11.40
CA VAL A 234 -6.32 -17.68 -10.65
C VAL A 234 -7.50 -18.60 -10.97
N GLY A 235 -8.71 -18.06 -11.03
CA GLY A 235 -9.93 -18.81 -11.34
C GLY A 235 -9.92 -19.45 -12.74
N ARG A 236 -9.21 -18.87 -13.72
CA ARG A 236 -9.02 -19.47 -15.05
C ARG A 236 -8.01 -20.64 -15.05
N HIS A 237 -7.11 -20.71 -14.07
CA HIS A 237 -6.04 -21.73 -14.00
C HIS A 237 -6.31 -22.79 -12.93
N ALA A 238 -7.20 -22.55 -11.97
CA ALA A 238 -7.60 -23.51 -10.96
C ALA A 238 -8.76 -24.41 -11.48
N PRO A 239 -8.83 -25.69 -11.06
CA PRO A 239 -9.96 -26.55 -11.38
C PRO A 239 -11.27 -25.94 -10.88
N SER A 240 -12.32 -25.99 -11.70
CA SER A 240 -13.68 -25.59 -11.27
C SER A 240 -14.13 -26.43 -10.08
N GLY A 241 -14.86 -25.82 -9.14
CA GLY A 241 -15.44 -26.49 -7.97
C GLY A 241 -14.94 -25.95 -6.62
N PRO A 242 -15.09 -26.74 -5.53
CA PRO A 242 -14.92 -26.26 -4.15
C PRO A 242 -13.54 -25.66 -3.85
N THR A 243 -12.48 -26.16 -4.51
CA THR A 243 -11.13 -25.63 -4.32
C THR A 243 -11.00 -24.18 -4.82
N ASN A 244 -11.59 -23.87 -5.98
CA ASN A 244 -11.55 -22.51 -6.53
C ASN A 244 -12.39 -21.55 -5.69
N GLU A 245 -13.57 -21.98 -5.23
CA GLU A 245 -14.42 -21.22 -4.31
C GLU A 245 -13.71 -20.91 -2.98
N ALA A 246 -13.03 -21.90 -2.41
CA ALA A 246 -12.25 -21.70 -1.18
C ALA A 246 -11.09 -20.70 -1.36
N ILE A 247 -10.42 -20.72 -2.53
CA ILE A 247 -9.36 -19.76 -2.88
C ILE A 247 -9.95 -18.35 -3.03
N ASN A 248 -11.05 -18.19 -3.76
CA ASN A 248 -11.72 -16.90 -3.94
C ASN A 248 -12.17 -16.30 -2.60
N SER A 249 -12.77 -17.11 -1.72
CA SER A 249 -13.14 -16.66 -0.37
C SER A 249 -11.93 -16.20 0.44
N ARG A 250 -10.76 -16.83 0.27
CA ARG A 250 -9.53 -16.38 0.94
C ARG A 250 -9.02 -15.05 0.37
N PHE A 251 -9.11 -14.82 -0.94
CA PHE A 251 -8.79 -13.51 -1.52
C PHE A 251 -9.76 -12.42 -1.05
N GLU A 252 -11.06 -12.71 -0.94
CA GLU A 252 -12.04 -11.78 -0.37
C GLU A 252 -11.70 -11.42 1.08
N LYS A 253 -11.29 -12.40 1.90
CA LYS A 253 -10.81 -12.15 3.27
C LYS A 253 -9.58 -11.24 3.29
N VAL A 254 -8.65 -11.41 2.36
CA VAL A 254 -7.48 -10.52 2.22
C VAL A 254 -7.94 -9.11 1.86
N ASN A 255 -8.82 -8.96 0.88
CA ASN A 255 -9.32 -7.65 0.47
C ASN A 255 -10.05 -6.93 1.62
N HIS A 256 -10.89 -7.66 2.35
CA HIS A 256 -11.58 -7.12 3.52
C HIS A 256 -10.61 -6.73 4.65
N ALA A 257 -9.50 -7.47 4.83
CA ALA A 257 -8.46 -7.09 5.78
C ALA A 257 -7.75 -5.78 5.38
N PHE A 258 -7.59 -5.53 4.08
CA PHE A 258 -7.03 -4.27 3.57
C PHE A 258 -7.99 -3.11 3.80
N GLU A 259 -9.29 -3.29 3.57
CA GLU A 259 -10.31 -2.27 3.91
C GLU A 259 -10.28 -1.91 5.39
N LYS A 260 -10.30 -2.91 6.28
CA LYS A 260 -10.18 -2.70 7.73
C LYS A 260 -8.91 -1.96 8.12
N HIS A 261 -7.80 -2.21 7.43
CA HIS A 261 -6.56 -1.50 7.67
C HIS A 261 -6.63 -0.04 7.21
N LYS A 262 -7.19 0.22 6.02
CA LYS A 262 -7.45 1.59 5.55
C LYS A 262 -8.31 2.38 6.54
N ASP A 263 -9.37 1.76 7.08
CA ASP A 263 -10.21 2.38 8.12
C ASP A 263 -9.42 2.70 9.39
N ALA A 264 -8.52 1.79 9.82
CA ALA A 264 -7.65 2.02 10.96
C ALA A 264 -6.68 3.20 10.73
N ILE A 265 -6.18 3.38 9.51
CA ILE A 265 -5.35 4.54 9.14
C ILE A 265 -6.17 5.83 9.20
N CYS A 266 -7.39 5.84 8.64
CA CYS A 266 -8.28 7.00 8.68
C CYS A 266 -8.58 7.42 10.13
N ARG A 267 -8.95 6.44 10.98
CA ARG A 267 -9.17 6.68 12.42
C ARG A 267 -7.93 7.25 13.09
N LYS A 268 -6.75 6.71 12.78
CA LYS A 268 -5.49 7.19 13.36
C LYS A 268 -5.18 8.64 13.00
N LEU A 269 -5.47 9.05 11.76
CA LEU A 269 -5.32 10.44 11.32
C LEU A 269 -6.24 11.37 12.12
N ILE A 270 -7.49 10.96 12.35
CA ILE A 270 -8.46 11.72 13.16
C ILE A 270 -7.98 11.83 14.61
N GLU A 271 -7.60 10.71 15.24
CA GLU A 271 -7.08 10.67 16.62
C GLU A 271 -5.87 11.59 16.83
N ILE A 272 -4.94 11.63 15.85
CA ILE A 272 -3.77 12.52 15.91
C ILE A 272 -4.19 13.98 15.95
N MET A 273 -5.18 14.37 15.14
CA MET A 273 -5.64 15.76 15.08
C MET A 273 -6.52 16.14 16.26
N GLU A 274 -7.29 15.19 16.78
CA GLU A 274 -8.04 15.35 18.04
C GLU A 274 -7.06 15.61 19.21
N SER A 275 -6.01 14.80 19.34
CA SER A 275 -4.98 15.02 20.36
C SER A 275 -4.31 16.39 20.23
N ARG A 276 -4.07 16.86 19.00
CA ARG A 276 -3.52 18.20 18.74
C ARG A 276 -4.47 19.30 19.18
N VAL A 277 -5.75 19.26 18.79
CA VAL A 277 -6.69 20.32 19.18
C VAL A 277 -6.87 20.37 20.69
N VAL A 278 -6.93 19.22 21.38
CA VAL A 278 -6.95 19.18 22.85
C VAL A 278 -5.73 19.90 23.46
N SER A 279 -4.54 19.69 22.90
CA SER A 279 -3.32 20.37 23.34
C SER A 279 -3.38 21.88 23.11
N TYR A 280 -3.86 22.34 21.95
CA TYR A 280 -4.03 23.77 21.68
C TYR A 280 -5.12 24.40 22.54
N CYS A 281 -6.21 23.69 22.81
CA CYS A 281 -7.25 24.10 23.74
C CYS A 281 -6.69 24.32 25.16
N LYS A 282 -5.78 23.45 25.63
CA LYS A 282 -5.09 23.65 26.91
C LYS A 282 -4.27 24.95 26.89
N ARG A 283 -3.47 25.17 25.84
CA ARG A 283 -2.70 26.40 25.66
C ARG A 283 -3.59 27.64 25.62
N ALA A 284 -4.77 27.56 24.99
CA ALA A 284 -5.73 28.66 24.91
C ALA A 284 -6.33 29.05 26.27
N ARG A 285 -6.54 28.08 27.17
CA ARG A 285 -7.00 28.33 28.56
C ARG A 285 -5.94 28.99 29.43
N GLU A 286 -4.66 28.75 29.14
CA GLU A 286 -3.53 29.32 29.88
C GLU A 286 -3.23 30.78 29.47
N ILE A 287 -3.87 31.29 28.42
CA ILE A 287 -3.63 32.66 27.96
C ILE A 287 -4.39 33.64 28.84
N ASP A 288 -3.70 34.69 29.26
CA ASP A 288 -4.34 35.88 29.80
C ASP A 288 -5.07 36.64 28.68
N TRP A 289 -6.40 36.63 28.72
CA TRP A 289 -7.24 37.31 27.74
C TRP A 289 -7.45 38.80 28.09
N GLU A 290 -7.11 39.21 29.31
CA GLU A 290 -7.24 40.59 29.80
C GLU A 290 -5.89 41.34 29.76
N GLY A 291 -4.78 40.63 29.54
CA GLY A 291 -3.43 41.18 29.43
C GLY A 291 -3.16 41.92 28.12
N GLU A 292 -1.88 41.98 27.71
CA GLU A 292 -1.45 42.68 26.50
C GLU A 292 -2.31 42.32 25.27
N THR A 293 -2.79 43.37 24.59
CA THR A 293 -3.49 43.25 23.31
C THR A 293 -2.54 42.64 22.29
N ALA A 294 -2.81 41.40 21.90
CA ALA A 294 -2.06 40.76 20.84
C ALA A 294 -2.29 41.55 19.54
N GLN A 295 -1.23 42.16 19.02
CA GLN A 295 -1.30 42.86 17.73
C GLN A 295 -1.63 41.87 16.61
N ASP A 296 -1.06 40.66 16.69
CA ASP A 296 -1.20 39.57 15.73
C ASP A 296 -2.00 38.36 16.27
N VAL A 297 -2.35 37.44 15.37
CA VAL A 297 -3.00 36.15 15.68
C VAL A 297 -2.15 35.34 16.67
N ARG A 298 -2.79 34.81 17.70
CA ARG A 298 -2.09 34.09 18.78
C ARG A 298 -1.50 32.78 18.28
N LYS A 299 -0.32 32.43 18.81
CA LYS A 299 0.49 31.30 18.35
C LYS A 299 -0.24 29.94 18.35
N TYR A 300 -1.09 29.67 19.35
CA TYR A 300 -1.83 28.39 19.40
C TYR A 300 -2.72 28.20 18.18
N MET A 301 -3.35 29.27 17.69
CA MET A 301 -4.25 29.24 16.54
C MET A 301 -3.47 29.11 15.23
N VAL A 302 -2.36 29.85 15.09
CA VAL A 302 -1.44 29.72 13.95
C VAL A 302 -0.91 28.30 13.83
N ASP A 303 -0.46 27.72 14.96
CA ASP A 303 0.06 26.36 15.02
C ASP A 303 -1.03 25.33 14.64
N LEU A 304 -2.24 25.45 15.20
CA LEU A 304 -3.40 24.59 14.91
C LEU A 304 -3.74 24.60 13.41
N VAL A 305 -3.94 25.79 12.84
CA VAL A 305 -4.25 25.97 11.41
C VAL A 305 -3.13 25.43 10.53
N GLY A 306 -1.88 25.68 10.92
CA GLY A 306 -0.70 25.19 10.22
C GLY A 306 -0.66 23.66 10.16
N ASP A 307 -0.91 23.00 11.28
CA ASP A 307 -0.90 21.54 11.38
C ASP A 307 -2.06 20.89 10.63
N THR A 308 -3.27 21.44 10.72
CA THR A 308 -4.43 20.97 9.94
C THR A 308 -4.21 21.16 8.44
N THR A 309 -3.61 22.29 8.03
CA THR A 309 -3.26 22.52 6.62
C THR A 309 -2.23 21.51 6.11
N ARG A 310 -1.22 21.18 6.92
CA ARG A 310 -0.20 20.16 6.58
C ARG A 310 -0.82 18.78 6.42
N LEU A 311 -1.71 18.39 7.33
CA LEU A 311 -2.48 17.15 7.23
C LEU A 311 -3.28 17.10 5.93
N TYR A 312 -4.09 18.14 5.67
CA TYR A 312 -4.94 18.20 4.48
C TYR A 312 -4.11 18.05 3.20
N LYS A 313 -2.99 18.76 3.08
CA LYS A 313 -2.07 18.64 1.93
C LYS A 313 -1.51 17.22 1.78
N ALA A 314 -1.18 16.56 2.89
CA ALA A 314 -0.64 15.20 2.86
C ALA A 314 -1.68 14.17 2.38
N ILE A 315 -2.94 14.28 2.83
CA ILE A 315 -4.00 13.34 2.47
C ILE A 315 -4.63 13.64 1.10
N SER A 316 -4.87 14.92 0.76
CA SER A 316 -5.50 15.33 -0.51
C SER A 316 -4.66 15.02 -1.74
N LYS A 317 -3.34 14.95 -1.59
CA LYS A 317 -2.43 14.54 -2.67
C LYS A 317 -2.49 13.03 -2.98
N ARG A 318 -3.03 12.21 -2.06
CA ARG A 318 -2.81 10.74 -2.05
C ARG A 318 -4.07 9.90 -1.96
N MET A 319 -5.09 10.44 -1.34
CA MET A 319 -6.37 9.80 -1.12
C MET A 319 -7.41 10.38 -2.08
N ASN A 320 -8.48 9.64 -2.35
CA ASN A 320 -9.60 10.15 -3.14
C ASN A 320 -10.37 11.24 -2.36
N LYS A 321 -11.18 12.02 -3.08
CA LYS A 321 -11.86 13.20 -2.52
C LYS A 321 -12.87 12.81 -1.45
N GLU A 322 -13.53 11.67 -1.62
CA GLU A 322 -14.56 11.16 -0.72
C GLU A 322 -13.97 10.82 0.66
N VAL A 323 -12.85 10.08 0.70
CA VAL A 323 -12.17 9.72 1.95
C VAL A 323 -11.59 10.95 2.63
N VAL A 324 -11.01 11.87 1.86
CA VAL A 324 -10.49 13.13 2.40
C VAL A 324 -11.61 13.94 3.06
N LEU A 325 -12.76 14.06 2.39
CA LEU A 325 -13.91 14.78 2.93
C LEU A 325 -14.37 14.18 4.26
N LEU A 326 -14.55 12.86 4.34
CA LEU A 326 -14.97 12.16 5.56
C LEU A 326 -14.00 12.38 6.73
N ILE A 327 -12.68 12.31 6.47
CA ILE A 327 -11.66 12.58 7.48
C ILE A 327 -11.75 14.03 7.95
N MET A 328 -11.85 14.98 7.01
CA MET A 328 -11.88 16.40 7.34
C MET A 328 -13.15 16.80 8.11
N GLU A 329 -14.32 16.28 7.73
CA GLU A 329 -15.58 16.50 8.47
C GLU A 329 -15.50 15.98 9.91
N SER A 330 -14.91 14.80 10.10
CA SER A 330 -14.71 14.21 11.43
C SER A 330 -13.78 15.07 12.30
N ILE A 331 -12.70 15.58 11.72
CA ILE A 331 -11.78 16.48 12.43
C ILE A 331 -12.47 17.81 12.76
N SER A 332 -13.20 18.39 11.80
CA SER A 332 -13.96 19.63 11.98
C SER A 332 -14.97 19.52 13.12
N THR A 333 -15.66 18.38 13.22
CA THR A 333 -16.59 18.08 14.32
C THR A 333 -15.86 18.01 15.66
N SER A 334 -14.73 17.29 15.74
CA SER A 334 -13.90 17.27 16.94
C SER A 334 -13.42 18.68 17.34
N TYR A 335 -13.09 19.53 16.38
CA TYR A 335 -12.65 20.90 16.63
C TYR A 335 -13.79 21.76 17.16
N ARG A 336 -14.98 21.62 16.58
CA ARG A 336 -16.21 22.28 17.04
C ARG A 336 -16.46 21.98 18.52
N ASP A 337 -16.36 20.71 18.91
CA ASP A 337 -16.60 20.29 20.29
C ASP A 337 -15.54 20.82 21.25
N HIS A 338 -14.25 20.74 20.90
CA HIS A 338 -13.15 21.11 21.79
C HIS A 338 -12.96 22.62 21.88
N LEU A 339 -12.88 23.33 20.75
CA LEU A 339 -12.71 24.78 20.73
C LEU A 339 -13.97 25.49 21.20
N GLY A 340 -15.16 25.00 20.81
CA GLY A 340 -16.44 25.56 21.25
C GLY A 340 -16.56 25.56 22.78
N LYS A 341 -16.28 24.42 23.43
CA LYS A 341 -16.28 24.32 24.89
C LYS A 341 -15.31 25.30 25.54
N VAL A 342 -14.06 25.36 25.06
CA VAL A 342 -13.02 26.25 25.60
C VAL A 342 -13.42 27.71 25.45
N PHE A 343 -13.91 28.11 24.28
CA PHE A 343 -14.34 29.49 24.05
C PHE A 343 -15.59 29.82 24.85
N ILE A 344 -16.50 28.89 25.14
CA ILE A 344 -17.60 29.15 26.08
C ILE A 344 -17.06 29.36 27.51
N GLU A 345 -16.14 28.52 27.97
CA GLU A 345 -15.56 28.54 29.33
C GLU A 345 -14.72 29.79 29.64
N ILE A 346 -14.00 30.33 28.66
CA ILE A 346 -13.14 31.51 28.85
C ILE A 346 -14.01 32.73 29.16
N VAL A 347 -13.82 33.35 30.32
CA VAL A 347 -14.46 34.63 30.67
C VAL A 347 -13.59 35.75 30.13
N VAL A 348 -14.20 36.66 29.36
CA VAL A 348 -13.55 37.86 28.84
C VAL A 348 -14.34 39.07 29.34
N LYS A 349 -13.67 40.03 29.98
CA LYS A 349 -14.28 41.23 30.57
C LYS A 349 -13.96 42.49 29.78
N GLU A 350 -12.90 42.48 28.98
CA GLU A 350 -12.56 43.59 28.10
C GLU A 350 -12.83 43.31 26.62
N GLU A 351 -13.26 44.33 25.90
CA GLU A 351 -13.44 44.28 24.44
C GLU A 351 -12.12 43.98 23.70
N SER A 352 -10.99 44.38 24.27
CA SER A 352 -9.64 44.10 23.79
C SER A 352 -9.37 42.59 23.66
N GLY A 353 -9.74 41.82 24.69
CA GLY A 353 -9.64 40.36 24.71
C GLY A 353 -10.59 39.70 23.71
N ARG A 354 -11.82 40.22 23.58
CA ARG A 354 -12.79 39.71 22.61
C ARG A 354 -12.29 39.92 21.17
N GLN A 355 -11.73 41.09 20.86
CA GLN A 355 -11.15 41.37 19.56
C GLN A 355 -9.99 40.41 19.23
N CYS A 356 -9.17 40.04 20.22
CA CYS A 356 -8.12 39.03 20.03
C CYS A 356 -8.71 37.65 19.67
N MET A 357 -9.77 37.21 20.36
CA MET A 357 -10.48 35.96 20.01
C MET A 357 -11.06 36.01 18.60
N VAL A 358 -11.67 37.15 18.21
CA VAL A 358 -12.23 37.34 16.86
C VAL A 358 -11.13 37.20 15.81
N LYS A 359 -9.98 37.87 15.98
CA LYS A 359 -8.84 37.75 15.06
C LYS A 359 -8.36 36.30 14.91
N ASP A 360 -8.30 35.55 16.02
CA ASP A 360 -7.92 34.13 16.00
C ASP A 360 -8.91 33.30 15.17
N VAL A 361 -10.22 33.49 15.37
CA VAL A 361 -11.26 32.77 14.63
C VAL A 361 -11.29 33.17 13.15
N GLU A 362 -11.10 34.45 12.81
CA GLU A 362 -11.00 34.91 11.43
C GLU A 362 -9.81 34.28 10.71
N HIS A 363 -8.67 34.13 11.39
CA HIS A 363 -7.52 33.43 10.83
C HIS A 363 -7.82 31.96 10.55
N LEU A 364 -8.50 31.28 11.47
CA LEU A 364 -8.94 29.90 11.30
C LEU A 364 -9.87 29.76 10.10
N ASP A 365 -10.92 30.58 10.03
CA ASP A 365 -11.94 30.52 8.98
C ASP A 365 -11.35 30.83 7.59
N GLY A 366 -10.56 31.91 7.49
CA GLY A 366 -9.97 32.32 6.23
C GLY A 366 -9.00 31.29 5.61
N ARG A 367 -8.48 30.37 6.43
CA ARG A 367 -7.55 29.31 6.01
C ARG A 367 -8.22 27.95 5.89
N LEU A 368 -8.94 27.52 6.92
CA LEU A 368 -9.55 26.20 6.98
C LEU A 368 -10.96 26.16 6.37
N GLY A 369 -11.73 27.25 6.39
CA GLY A 369 -13.07 27.29 5.79
C GLY A 369 -13.09 27.04 4.27
N LYS A 370 -11.95 27.19 3.60
CA LYS A 370 -11.76 26.85 2.18
C LYS A 370 -11.53 25.35 1.93
N ILE A 371 -11.29 24.58 2.99
CA ILE A 371 -11.06 23.14 2.91
C ILE A 371 -12.42 22.43 2.97
N PRO A 372 -12.72 21.51 2.03
CA PRO A 372 -13.95 20.72 2.09
C PRO A 372 -14.11 20.01 3.44
N GLY A 373 -15.27 20.17 4.09
CA GLY A 373 -15.58 19.63 5.41
C GLY A 373 -15.28 20.55 6.60
N PHE A 374 -14.75 21.76 6.37
CA PHE A 374 -14.39 22.74 7.41
C PHE A 374 -15.16 24.07 7.35
N ASP A 375 -16.05 24.23 6.38
CA ASP A 375 -16.84 25.43 6.07
C ASP A 375 -17.71 25.91 7.25
N GLY A 376 -18.26 25.00 8.04
CA GLY A 376 -19.14 25.35 9.17
C GLY A 376 -18.44 25.68 10.49
N LEU A 377 -17.12 25.50 10.61
CA LEU A 377 -16.41 25.62 11.89
C LEU A 377 -16.17 27.09 12.29
N GLY A 378 -15.67 27.91 11.36
CA GLY A 378 -15.37 29.32 11.59
C GLY A 378 -16.60 30.13 12.03
N PRO A 379 -17.71 30.10 11.28
CA PRO A 379 -18.94 30.81 11.65
C PRO A 379 -19.45 30.41 13.04
N TYR A 380 -19.43 29.11 13.37
CA TYR A 380 -19.86 28.62 14.68
C TYR A 380 -19.01 29.17 15.83
N LEU A 381 -17.68 29.16 15.71
CA LEU A 381 -16.81 29.71 16.74
C LEU A 381 -16.95 31.23 16.83
N MET A 382 -17.20 31.90 15.70
CA MET A 382 -17.40 33.35 15.64
C MET A 382 -18.65 33.78 16.40
N ASP A 383 -19.74 33.02 16.28
CA ASP A 383 -20.99 33.27 17.00
C ASP A 383 -20.79 33.15 18.52
N ILE A 384 -20.03 32.14 18.98
CA ILE A 384 -19.68 31.97 20.39
C ILE A 384 -18.90 33.17 20.92
N VAL A 385 -17.87 33.62 20.19
CA VAL A 385 -17.00 34.72 20.63
C VAL A 385 -17.75 36.04 20.63
N LYS A 386 -18.54 36.33 19.58
CA LYS A 386 -19.32 37.58 19.49
C LYS A 386 -20.44 37.65 20.52
N GLY A 387 -21.02 36.50 20.90
CA GLY A 387 -22.08 36.39 21.89
C GLY A 387 -21.64 36.52 23.35
N LYS A 388 -20.34 36.70 23.64
CA LYS A 388 -19.86 36.92 25.00
C LYS A 388 -20.34 38.26 25.56
N ALA A 389 -20.91 38.21 26.76
CA ALA A 389 -21.14 39.41 27.56
C ALA A 389 -19.80 39.91 28.11
N ILE A 390 -19.49 41.18 27.84
CA ILE A 390 -18.29 41.89 28.28
C ILE A 390 -18.62 42.65 29.56
#